data_AF-A0A0G3GYV7-F1
#
_entry.id   AF-A0A0G3GYV7-F1
#
_cell.length_a   1.000
_cell.length_b   1.000
_cell.length_c   1.000
_cell.angle_alpha   90.00
_cell.angle_beta   90.00
_cell.angle_gamma   90.00
#
_symmetry.space_group_name_H-M   'P 1'
#
loop_
_entity.id
_entity.type
_entity.pdbx_description
1 polymer ?
#
loop_
_entity_poly.entity_id
_entity_poly.type
_entity_poly.pdbx_seq_one_letter_code
_entity_poly.pdbx_strand_id
1 'polypeptide(L)'
;MKGTGVGVDKLTSAEETLTVPLPDEYREFLITPENAGSEIVARFHAPGNVDWSQDFPFTAETPVYCDPLTDNPAAWEDNTLAEEATKPLYGQLMRGIVFLAEEGYGQWSVLVLRGAARGQVWALCPEWWTGMEAYPRRHPLTGEILGFAQWLTLQQTPLKFLHLTKRERQGLLCRNEQFSSLWIKAARQLIASGEVTGMTAEEVSGIRRKADVPEAALFRDPRSGDWFPLAQATVVEWSKGNKVLPVWNVPDEEESEN
;
A
#
# COMPACT_ATOMS: atom_id res chain seq x y z
N MET A 1 13.97 2.60 26.65
CA MET A 1 13.75 4.04 26.87
C MET A 1 12.43 4.39 26.20
N LYS A 2 11.45 4.95 26.93
CA LYS A 2 10.26 5.51 26.27
C LYS A 2 10.73 6.81 25.61
N GLY A 3 10.77 6.84 24.28
CA GLY A 3 11.11 8.06 23.55
C GLY A 3 10.07 9.14 23.81
N THR A 4 10.47 10.40 23.78
CA THR A 4 9.51 11.49 23.59
C THR A 4 9.11 11.48 22.11
N GLY A 5 7.82 11.66 21.80
CA GLY A 5 7.38 11.89 20.42
C GLY A 5 8.08 13.11 19.79
N VAL A 6 7.73 13.43 18.55
CA VAL A 6 8.29 14.62 17.88
C VAL A 6 7.92 15.88 18.69
N GLY A 7 8.92 16.68 19.03
CA GLY A 7 8.73 17.92 19.77
C GLY A 7 7.91 18.94 18.99
N VAL A 8 7.04 19.68 19.69
CA VAL A 8 6.12 20.67 19.10
C VAL A 8 6.86 21.72 18.28
N ASP A 9 8.04 22.16 18.71
CA ASP A 9 8.86 23.13 17.97
C ASP A 9 9.23 22.62 16.57
N LYS A 10 9.58 21.34 16.45
CA LYS A 10 9.94 20.73 15.16
C LYS A 10 8.73 20.58 14.25
N LEU A 11 7.57 20.25 14.80
CA LEU A 11 6.32 20.22 14.04
C LEU A 11 5.97 21.62 13.52
N THR A 12 6.10 22.63 14.38
CA THR A 12 5.84 24.02 14.02
C THR A 12 6.76 24.48 12.88
N SER A 13 8.07 24.23 12.96
CA SER A 13 9.00 24.56 11.87
C SER A 13 8.70 23.82 10.57
N ALA A 14 8.24 22.57 10.65
CA ALA A 14 7.80 21.83 9.47
C ALA A 14 6.54 22.46 8.84
N GLU A 15 5.55 22.80 9.66
CA GLU A 15 4.30 23.46 9.24
C GLU A 15 4.54 24.86 8.66
N GLU A 16 5.52 25.60 9.20
CA GLU A 16 5.98 26.87 8.64
C GLU A 16 6.59 26.69 7.25
N THR A 17 7.43 25.66 7.06
CA THR A 17 8.03 25.33 5.75
C THR A 17 6.96 24.90 4.74
N LEU A 18 5.99 24.11 5.18
CA LEU A 18 4.85 23.66 4.38
C LEU A 18 3.86 24.78 4.09
N THR A 19 3.86 25.86 4.88
CA THR A 19 2.86 26.95 4.89
C THR A 19 1.42 26.49 5.16
N VAL A 20 1.26 25.24 5.60
CA VAL A 20 0.00 24.59 5.97
C VAL A 20 0.26 23.66 7.16
N PRO A 21 -0.73 23.39 8.03
CA PRO A 21 -0.57 22.41 9.10
C PRO A 21 -0.28 21.01 8.53
N LEU A 22 0.27 20.11 9.34
CA LEU A 22 0.35 18.68 8.99
C LEU A 22 -1.05 18.06 9.00
N PRO A 23 -1.32 16.98 8.24
CA PRO A 23 -2.58 16.24 8.38
C PRO A 23 -2.79 15.77 9.82
N ASP A 24 -3.99 15.99 10.38
CA ASP A 24 -4.25 15.87 11.83
C ASP A 24 -3.85 14.49 12.40
N GLU A 25 -4.28 13.41 11.75
CA GLU A 25 -3.97 12.04 12.16
C GLU A 25 -2.47 11.73 12.12
N TYR A 26 -1.75 12.31 11.15
CA TYR A 26 -0.30 12.16 11.05
C TYR A 26 0.42 12.96 12.13
N ARG A 27 -0.04 14.19 12.37
CA ARG A 27 0.47 15.06 13.44
C ARG A 27 0.29 14.42 14.81
N GLU A 28 -0.89 13.86 15.07
CA GLU A 28 -1.19 13.11 16.29
C GLU A 28 -0.24 11.92 16.45
N PHE A 29 -0.08 11.11 15.40
CA PHE A 29 0.84 9.97 15.43
C PHE A 29 2.28 10.38 15.77
N LEU A 30 2.77 11.50 15.24
CA LEU A 30 4.12 12.00 15.50
C LEU A 30 4.32 12.46 16.94
N ILE A 31 3.32 13.07 17.59
CA ILE A 31 3.44 13.52 18.99
C ILE A 31 3.30 12.39 20.00
N THR A 32 2.66 11.27 19.63
CA THR A 32 2.46 10.11 20.51
C THR A 32 3.81 9.49 20.92
N PRO A 33 4.16 9.46 22.23
CA PRO A 33 5.44 8.93 22.70
C PRO A 33 5.69 7.45 22.36
N GLU A 34 4.62 6.65 22.31
CA GLU A 34 4.68 5.24 21.95
C GLU A 34 5.20 5.02 20.52
N ASN A 35 5.03 6.00 19.64
CA ASN A 35 5.45 5.94 18.23
C ASN A 35 6.86 6.49 18.00
N ALA A 36 7.53 7.02 19.02
CA ALA A 36 8.84 7.70 18.88
C ALA A 36 9.93 6.82 18.24
N GLY A 37 9.85 5.51 18.42
CA GLY A 37 10.77 4.54 17.80
C GLY A 37 10.35 4.02 16.42
N SER A 38 9.25 4.53 15.86
CA SER A 38 8.75 4.09 14.56
C SER A 38 9.59 4.63 13.41
N GLU A 39 9.63 3.88 12.33
CA GLU A 39 10.32 4.28 11.10
C GLU A 39 9.70 5.55 10.47
N ILE A 40 8.38 5.73 10.64
CA ILE A 40 7.65 6.92 10.22
C ILE A 40 8.19 8.17 10.94
N VAL A 41 8.40 8.09 12.27
CA VAL A 41 9.01 9.17 13.03
C VAL A 41 10.45 9.41 12.58
N ALA A 42 11.24 8.34 12.37
CA ALA A 42 12.60 8.47 11.86
C ALA A 42 12.67 9.20 10.51
N ARG A 43 11.75 8.87 9.58
CA ARG A 43 11.63 9.53 8.27
C ARG A 43 11.16 10.98 8.37
N PHE A 44 10.28 11.30 9.32
CA PHE A 44 9.97 12.71 9.60
C PHE A 44 11.21 13.48 10.07
N HIS A 45 12.06 12.83 10.88
CA HIS A 45 13.28 13.46 11.37
C HIS A 45 14.35 13.68 10.29
N ALA A 46 14.44 12.74 9.35
CA ALA A 46 15.39 12.74 8.24
C ALA A 46 14.65 12.44 6.92
N PRO A 47 13.97 13.46 6.34
CA PRO A 47 13.02 13.22 5.26
C PRO A 47 13.67 12.98 3.89
N GLY A 48 15.01 12.97 3.82
CA GLY A 48 15.76 12.74 2.58
C GLY A 48 15.70 13.94 1.64
N ASN A 49 15.72 13.68 0.33
CA ASN A 49 15.71 14.70 -0.72
C ASN A 49 14.30 15.23 -1.05
N VAL A 50 13.42 15.32 -0.06
CA VAL A 50 12.06 15.88 -0.26
C VAL A 50 12.06 17.39 -0.14
N ASP A 51 11.24 18.04 -0.96
CA ASP A 51 11.05 19.49 -0.95
C ASP A 51 9.66 19.83 -0.43
N TRP A 52 9.57 20.21 0.85
CA TRP A 52 8.32 20.61 1.50
C TRP A 52 7.84 22.02 1.12
N SER A 53 8.67 22.81 0.43
CA SER A 53 8.30 24.17 0.01
C SER A 53 7.43 24.19 -1.26
N GLN A 54 7.40 23.08 -2.00
CA GLN A 54 6.68 22.94 -3.25
C GLN A 54 5.50 21.98 -3.13
N ASP A 55 4.47 22.22 -3.93
CA ASP A 55 3.30 21.35 -4.00
C ASP A 55 3.64 20.02 -4.70
N PHE A 56 3.08 18.93 -4.19
CA PHE A 56 2.99 17.68 -4.94
C PHE A 56 2.06 17.91 -6.14
N PRO A 57 2.53 17.73 -7.39
CA PRO A 57 1.82 18.25 -8.57
C PRO A 57 0.76 17.29 -9.13
N PHE A 58 0.62 16.09 -8.57
CA PHE A 58 -0.26 15.05 -9.12
C PHE A 58 -1.59 14.96 -8.37
N THR A 59 -2.61 14.49 -9.08
CA THR A 59 -3.98 14.28 -8.57
C THR A 59 -4.44 12.87 -8.90
N ALA A 60 -5.49 12.39 -8.24
CA ALA A 60 -6.00 11.04 -8.47
C ALA A 60 -6.47 10.81 -9.91
N GLU A 61 -6.90 11.89 -10.58
CA GLU A 61 -7.34 11.95 -11.97
C GLU A 61 -6.16 11.98 -12.95
N THR A 62 -4.98 12.43 -12.50
CA THR A 62 -3.76 12.54 -13.29
C THR A 62 -2.57 11.86 -12.59
N PRO A 63 -2.62 10.52 -12.41
CA PRO A 63 -1.48 9.78 -11.88
C PRO A 63 -0.32 9.77 -12.88
N VAL A 64 0.86 9.41 -12.41
CA VAL A 64 2.06 9.25 -13.24
C VAL A 64 2.36 7.79 -13.46
N TYR A 65 2.61 7.46 -14.72
CA TYR A 65 3.30 6.25 -15.13
C TYR A 65 4.25 6.65 -16.27
N CYS A 66 5.55 6.63 -16.00
CA CYS A 66 6.59 6.88 -16.99
C CYS A 66 7.50 5.65 -17.00
N ASP A 67 7.45 4.91 -18.10
CA ASP A 67 8.42 3.87 -18.37
C ASP A 67 9.47 4.43 -19.34
N PRO A 68 10.65 4.85 -18.84
CA PRO A 68 11.67 5.45 -19.68
C PRO A 68 12.15 4.50 -20.78
N LEU A 69 11.95 3.19 -20.63
CA LEU A 69 12.33 2.18 -21.62
C LEU A 69 11.32 2.09 -22.76
N THR A 70 10.04 2.36 -22.49
CA THR A 70 9.01 2.47 -23.53
C THR A 70 9.18 3.77 -24.32
N ASP A 71 9.50 4.88 -23.64
CA ASP A 71 9.62 6.19 -24.26
C ASP A 71 10.97 6.40 -24.98
N ASN A 72 12.03 5.70 -24.55
CA ASN A 72 13.34 5.72 -25.19
C ASN A 72 14.03 4.36 -25.08
N PRO A 73 13.82 3.43 -26.04
CA PRO A 73 14.42 2.10 -26.00
C PRO A 73 15.96 2.09 -25.96
N ALA A 74 16.62 3.15 -26.45
CA ALA A 74 18.07 3.29 -26.38
C ALA A 74 18.58 3.53 -24.93
N ALA A 75 17.68 3.94 -24.03
CA ALA A 75 17.97 4.07 -22.60
C ALA A 75 18.20 2.71 -21.90
N TRP A 76 17.89 1.57 -22.56
CA TRP A 76 18.24 0.24 -22.06
C TRP A 76 19.77 0.00 -22.01
N GLU A 77 20.53 0.71 -22.84
CA GLU A 77 21.98 0.52 -22.99
C GLU A 77 22.80 1.64 -22.32
N ASP A 78 22.17 2.77 -21.95
CA ASP A 78 22.82 3.91 -21.29
C ASP A 78 22.00 4.43 -20.09
N ASN A 79 22.37 3.97 -18.90
CA ASN A 79 21.78 4.38 -17.63
C ASN A 79 21.85 5.90 -17.39
N THR A 80 22.89 6.57 -17.90
CA THR A 80 23.05 8.02 -17.72
C THR A 80 21.95 8.78 -18.43
N LEU A 81 21.63 8.34 -19.64
CA LEU A 81 20.61 8.95 -20.49
C LEU A 81 19.20 8.71 -19.92
N ALA A 82 18.97 7.52 -19.35
CA ALA A 82 17.74 7.21 -18.61
C ALA A 82 17.57 8.10 -17.36
N GLU A 83 18.63 8.27 -16.58
CA GLU A 83 18.62 9.10 -15.37
C GLU A 83 18.42 10.58 -15.70
N GLU A 84 19.09 11.11 -16.72
CA GLU A 84 18.91 12.50 -17.16
C GLU A 84 17.49 12.77 -17.68
N ALA A 85 16.91 11.85 -18.44
CA ALA A 85 15.54 11.97 -18.96
C ALA A 85 14.49 11.97 -17.83
N THR A 86 14.75 11.23 -16.75
CA THR A 86 13.81 11.04 -15.64
C THR A 86 14.00 12.02 -14.48
N LYS A 87 15.15 12.69 -14.39
CA LYS A 87 15.49 13.66 -13.34
C LYS A 87 14.45 14.76 -13.13
N PRO A 88 13.85 15.39 -14.17
CA PRO A 88 12.79 16.39 -13.95
C PRO A 88 11.58 15.81 -13.24
N LEU A 89 11.17 14.59 -13.60
CA LEU A 89 10.05 13.90 -12.97
C LEU A 89 10.40 13.48 -11.55
N TYR A 90 11.61 12.98 -11.30
CA TYR A 90 12.08 12.68 -9.94
C TYR A 90 11.96 13.89 -9.02
N GLY A 91 12.41 15.06 -9.49
CA GLY A 91 12.27 16.32 -8.74
C GLY A 91 10.83 16.78 -8.51
N GLN A 92 9.85 16.30 -9.28
CA GLN A 92 8.43 16.53 -9.03
C GLN A 92 7.84 15.55 -8.01
N LEU A 93 8.24 14.28 -8.10
CA LEU A 93 7.81 13.21 -7.19
C LEU A 93 8.22 13.45 -5.73
N MET A 94 9.32 14.18 -5.50
CA MET A 94 9.85 14.47 -4.17
C MET A 94 9.23 15.71 -3.50
N ARG A 95 8.27 16.39 -4.14
CA ARG A 95 7.69 17.64 -3.62
C ARG A 95 6.53 17.38 -2.68
N GLY A 96 6.45 18.12 -1.57
CA GLY A 96 5.27 18.17 -0.72
C GLY A 96 4.87 16.83 -0.10
N ILE A 97 5.79 15.87 0.03
CA ILE A 97 5.53 14.52 0.56
C ILE A 97 6.40 14.19 1.77
N VAL A 98 6.03 13.13 2.48
CA VAL A 98 6.90 12.43 3.43
C VAL A 98 6.79 10.92 3.23
N PHE A 99 7.93 10.23 3.32
CA PHE A 99 7.98 8.77 3.24
C PHE A 99 7.39 8.14 4.51
N LEU A 100 6.56 7.11 4.31
CA LEU A 100 5.97 6.33 5.41
C LEU A 100 6.62 4.96 5.54
N ALA A 101 6.70 4.21 4.43
CA ALA A 101 7.21 2.84 4.39
C ALA A 101 7.87 2.52 3.05
N GLU A 102 8.89 1.66 3.08
CA GLU A 102 9.44 0.98 1.91
C GLU A 102 8.64 -0.31 1.66
N GLU A 103 8.19 -0.53 0.43
CA GLU A 103 7.26 -1.60 0.06
C GLU A 103 7.95 -2.69 -0.80
N GLY A 104 9.26 -2.56 -0.99
CA GLY A 104 10.10 -3.40 -1.84
C GLY A 104 10.11 -2.96 -3.30
N TYR A 105 11.08 -3.48 -4.06
CA TYR A 105 11.25 -3.20 -5.50
C TYR A 105 11.27 -1.70 -5.87
N GLY A 106 11.83 -0.86 -5.00
CA GLY A 106 11.89 0.59 -5.22
C GLY A 106 10.55 1.32 -5.02
N GLN A 107 9.49 0.63 -4.60
CA GLN A 107 8.20 1.24 -4.30
C GLN A 107 8.11 1.70 -2.84
N TRP A 108 7.48 2.85 -2.64
CA TRP A 108 7.29 3.51 -1.36
C TRP A 108 5.82 3.84 -1.14
N SER A 109 5.41 3.86 0.12
CA SER A 109 4.21 4.56 0.58
C SER A 109 4.60 5.94 1.08
N VAL A 110 3.94 6.98 0.56
CA VAL A 110 4.18 8.38 0.94
C VAL A 110 2.89 9.06 1.35
N LEU A 111 2.95 10.01 2.28
CA LEU A 111 1.85 10.91 2.61
C LEU A 111 2.08 12.26 1.91
N VAL A 112 1.07 12.75 1.20
CA VAL A 112 1.10 14.09 0.63
C VAL A 112 0.79 15.12 1.72
N LEU A 113 1.77 15.96 2.03
CA LEU A 113 1.69 17.03 3.02
C LEU A 113 1.21 18.36 2.42
N ARG A 114 1.44 18.57 1.11
CA ARG A 114 1.15 19.84 0.42
C ARG A 114 0.74 19.62 -1.05
N GLY A 115 -0.18 20.45 -1.54
CA GLY A 115 -0.76 20.36 -2.89
C GLY A 115 -2.20 19.84 -2.91
N ALA A 116 -2.76 19.64 -4.10
CA ALA A 116 -4.17 19.26 -4.28
C ALA A 116 -4.51 17.89 -3.67
N ALA A 117 -3.53 16.97 -3.59
CA ALA A 117 -3.68 15.65 -2.99
C ALA A 117 -3.38 15.60 -1.48
N ARG A 118 -3.26 16.75 -0.80
CA ARG A 118 -2.90 16.82 0.64
C ARG A 118 -3.77 15.90 1.49
N GLY A 119 -3.11 15.14 2.38
CA GLY A 119 -3.74 14.19 3.30
C GLY A 119 -3.91 12.78 2.72
N GLN A 120 -3.63 12.58 1.44
CA GLN A 120 -3.74 11.28 0.78
C GLN A 120 -2.43 10.49 0.88
N VAL A 121 -2.55 9.17 0.97
CA VAL A 121 -1.43 8.24 0.86
C VAL A 121 -1.29 7.76 -0.57
N TRP A 122 -0.06 7.83 -1.08
CA TRP A 122 0.28 7.51 -2.45
C TRP A 122 1.33 6.40 -2.52
N ALA A 123 1.24 5.58 -3.56
CA ALA A 123 2.32 4.73 -3.99
C ALA A 123 3.29 5.55 -4.84
N LEU A 124 4.58 5.39 -4.58
CA LEU A 124 5.63 6.11 -5.27
C LEU A 124 6.75 5.15 -5.68
N CYS A 125 7.06 5.06 -6.96
CA CYS A 125 8.24 4.40 -7.47
C CYS A 125 9.09 5.48 -8.14
N PRO A 126 10.12 6.03 -7.49
CA PRO A 126 10.93 7.09 -8.08
C PRO A 126 12.10 6.56 -8.92
N GLU A 127 12.22 5.23 -9.07
CA GLU A 127 13.33 4.56 -9.73
C GLU A 127 13.08 4.42 -11.23
N TRP A 128 14.02 4.90 -12.05
CA TRP A 128 13.89 4.90 -13.50
C TRP A 128 13.92 3.48 -14.10
N TRP A 129 14.70 2.56 -13.52
CA TRP A 129 14.86 1.20 -14.08
C TRP A 129 13.63 0.30 -13.89
N THR A 130 12.75 0.63 -12.95
CA THR A 130 11.46 -0.06 -12.72
C THR A 130 10.28 0.69 -13.35
N GLY A 131 10.53 1.82 -14.00
CA GLY A 131 9.49 2.79 -14.34
C GLY A 131 9.13 3.67 -13.15
N MET A 132 9.00 4.97 -13.42
CA MET A 132 8.59 5.94 -12.42
C MET A 132 7.07 5.99 -12.32
N GLU A 133 6.54 5.82 -11.11
CA GLU A 133 5.10 5.78 -10.87
C GLU A 133 4.70 6.64 -9.67
N ALA A 134 3.57 7.32 -9.79
CA ALA A 134 2.86 7.92 -8.66
C ALA A 134 1.36 7.77 -8.83
N TYR A 135 0.70 7.11 -7.88
CA TYR A 135 -0.76 6.95 -7.88
C TYR A 135 -1.29 6.86 -6.45
N PRO A 136 -2.54 7.32 -6.20
CA PRO A 136 -3.14 7.22 -4.88
C PRO A 136 -3.33 5.76 -4.48
N ARG A 137 -3.04 5.43 -3.22
CA ARG A 137 -3.42 4.12 -2.68
C ARG A 137 -4.90 4.13 -2.33
N ARG A 138 -5.61 3.09 -2.75
CA ARG A 138 -7.05 2.95 -2.53
C ARG A 138 -7.36 1.83 -1.54
N HIS A 139 -8.38 2.05 -0.72
CA HIS A 139 -8.87 1.08 0.22
C HIS A 139 -9.38 -0.17 -0.51
N PRO A 140 -8.95 -1.39 -0.12
CA PRO A 140 -9.27 -2.61 -0.86
C PRO A 140 -10.78 -2.93 -0.98
N LEU A 141 -11.60 -2.47 -0.04
CA LEU A 141 -13.05 -2.72 -0.05
C LEU A 141 -13.87 -1.57 -0.65
N THR A 142 -13.50 -0.33 -0.35
CA THR A 142 -14.34 0.85 -0.65
C THR A 142 -13.87 1.57 -1.91
N GLY A 143 -12.64 1.34 -2.36
CA GLY A 143 -12.04 2.06 -3.50
C GLY A 143 -11.68 3.53 -3.21
N GLU A 144 -12.01 4.02 -2.02
CA GLU A 144 -11.68 5.36 -1.56
C GLU A 144 -10.17 5.54 -1.42
N ILE A 145 -9.68 6.76 -1.65
CA ILE A 145 -8.27 7.07 -1.47
C ILE A 145 -7.94 7.06 0.03
N LEU A 146 -6.86 6.39 0.40
CA LEU A 146 -6.47 6.23 1.79
C LEU A 146 -5.94 7.54 2.37
N GLY A 147 -6.44 7.89 3.55
CA GLY A 147 -5.76 8.79 4.49
C GLY A 147 -4.70 8.07 5.32
N PHE A 148 -4.00 8.82 6.18
CA PHE A 148 -2.92 8.26 7.01
C PHE A 148 -3.41 7.19 8.00
N ALA A 149 -4.48 7.44 8.77
CA ALA A 149 -4.96 6.47 9.76
C ALA A 149 -5.50 5.19 9.12
N GLN A 150 -6.21 5.32 8.00
CA GLN A 150 -6.71 4.19 7.23
C GLN A 150 -5.55 3.33 6.70
N TRP A 151 -4.54 3.97 6.10
CA TRP A 151 -3.34 3.26 5.65
C TRP A 151 -2.62 2.57 6.80
N LEU A 152 -2.44 3.25 7.94
CA LEU A 152 -1.77 2.68 9.11
C LEU A 152 -2.50 1.44 9.65
N THR A 153 -3.84 1.46 9.63
CA THR A 153 -4.66 0.30 10.04
C THR A 153 -4.47 -0.89 9.09
N LEU A 154 -4.36 -0.64 7.78
CA LEU A 154 -4.04 -1.68 6.81
C LEU A 154 -2.63 -2.25 7.01
N GLN A 155 -1.65 -1.44 7.44
CA GLN A 155 -0.30 -1.93 7.77
C GLN A 155 -0.28 -2.87 8.98
N GLN A 156 -1.18 -2.67 9.94
CA GLN A 156 -1.27 -3.52 11.13
C GLN A 156 -1.94 -4.88 10.83
N THR A 157 -2.80 -4.93 9.81
CA THR A 157 -3.46 -6.16 9.33
C THR A 157 -3.20 -6.38 7.85
N PRO A 158 -1.93 -6.62 7.46
CA PRO A 158 -1.48 -6.56 6.08
C PRO A 158 -2.04 -7.67 5.21
N LEU A 159 -2.52 -8.76 5.80
CA LEU A 159 -3.04 -9.92 5.09
C LEU A 159 -4.51 -10.16 5.42
N LYS A 160 -5.30 -10.46 4.39
CA LYS A 160 -6.70 -10.89 4.52
C LYS A 160 -6.97 -12.14 3.70
N PHE A 161 -8.06 -12.82 4.06
CA PHE A 161 -8.64 -13.88 3.24
C PHE A 161 -9.89 -13.38 2.54
N LEU A 162 -9.99 -13.69 1.24
CA LEU A 162 -11.17 -13.39 0.41
C LEU A 162 -11.77 -14.67 -0.15
N HIS A 163 -13.10 -14.70 -0.24
CA HIS A 163 -13.85 -15.70 -0.98
C HIS A 163 -14.05 -15.27 -2.43
N LEU A 164 -13.16 -15.71 -3.32
CA LEU A 164 -13.19 -15.30 -4.71
C LEU A 164 -13.95 -16.29 -5.60
N THR A 165 -14.77 -15.76 -6.49
CA THR A 165 -15.33 -16.50 -7.63
C THR A 165 -14.21 -17.00 -8.56
N LYS A 166 -14.56 -17.93 -9.46
CA LYS A 166 -13.59 -18.46 -10.44
C LYS A 166 -13.05 -17.36 -11.37
N ARG A 167 -13.91 -16.41 -11.78
CA ARG A 167 -13.55 -15.27 -12.64
C ARG A 167 -12.58 -14.31 -11.94
N GLU A 168 -12.87 -13.94 -10.69
CA GLU A 168 -11.98 -13.08 -9.89
C GLU A 168 -10.61 -13.72 -9.67
N ARG A 169 -10.56 -15.04 -9.42
CA ARG A 169 -9.30 -15.77 -9.30
C ARG A 169 -8.46 -15.79 -10.57
N GLN A 170 -9.08 -15.75 -11.74
CA GLN A 170 -8.37 -15.71 -13.02
C GLN A 170 -7.81 -14.31 -13.35
N GLY A 171 -8.49 -13.25 -12.90
CA GLY A 171 -8.03 -11.87 -13.07
C GLY A 171 -6.88 -11.49 -12.12
N LEU A 172 -6.79 -12.14 -10.98
CA LEU A 172 -5.63 -12.01 -10.11
C LEU A 172 -4.44 -12.74 -10.74
N LEU A 173 -3.38 -11.99 -11.09
CA LEU A 173 -2.04 -12.53 -11.37
C LEU A 173 -1.42 -13.27 -10.16
N CYS A 174 -2.19 -13.48 -9.08
CA CYS A 174 -1.85 -14.32 -7.95
C CYS A 174 -1.47 -15.71 -8.48
N ARG A 175 -0.17 -15.99 -8.50
CA ARG A 175 0.31 -17.37 -8.40
C ARG A 175 -0.45 -17.99 -7.23
N ASN A 176 -0.92 -19.23 -7.40
CA ASN A 176 -1.70 -19.94 -6.39
C ASN A 176 -0.90 -20.01 -5.08
N GLU A 177 -1.06 -19.01 -4.21
CA GLU A 177 -0.36 -18.87 -2.93
C GLU A 177 -1.10 -19.61 -1.80
N GLN A 178 -2.09 -20.43 -2.17
CA GLN A 178 -2.79 -21.29 -1.22
C GLN A 178 -1.77 -22.19 -0.49
N PHE A 179 -1.80 -22.13 0.85
CA PHE A 179 -0.90 -22.89 1.72
C PHE A 179 0.60 -22.52 1.56
N SER A 180 0.88 -21.35 0.98
CA SER A 180 2.22 -20.74 1.01
C SER A 180 2.58 -20.26 2.42
N SER A 181 3.83 -19.84 2.61
CA SER A 181 4.26 -19.14 3.81
C SER A 181 3.42 -17.89 4.08
N LEU A 182 2.96 -17.18 3.04
CA LEU A 182 2.09 -16.01 3.17
C LEU A 182 0.70 -16.41 3.69
N TRP A 183 0.14 -17.49 3.16
CA TRP A 183 -1.15 -18.02 3.63
C TRP A 183 -1.08 -18.45 5.09
N ILE A 184 -0.01 -19.15 5.50
CA ILE A 184 0.21 -19.57 6.90
C ILE A 184 0.32 -18.34 7.81
N LYS A 185 1.05 -17.30 7.38
CA LYS A 185 1.16 -16.04 8.10
C LYS A 185 -0.21 -15.35 8.24
N ALA A 186 -0.99 -15.30 7.16
CA ALA A 186 -2.33 -14.73 7.16
C ALA A 186 -3.26 -15.49 8.12
N ALA A 187 -3.30 -16.83 8.06
CA ALA A 187 -4.14 -17.64 8.92
C ALA A 187 -3.83 -17.40 10.41
N ARG A 188 -2.56 -17.40 10.81
CA ARG A 188 -2.18 -17.11 12.20
C ARG A 188 -2.62 -15.71 12.66
N GLN A 189 -2.40 -14.70 11.82
CA GLN A 189 -2.83 -13.33 12.11
C GLN A 189 -4.35 -13.24 12.27
N LEU A 190 -5.10 -13.87 11.35
CA LEU A 190 -6.57 -13.80 11.32
C LEU A 190 -7.25 -14.66 12.39
N ILE A 191 -6.60 -15.72 12.87
CA ILE A 191 -7.03 -16.43 14.09
C ILE A 191 -6.92 -15.49 15.30
N ALA A 192 -5.80 -14.78 15.43
CA ALA A 192 -5.59 -13.86 16.55
C ALA A 192 -6.59 -12.67 16.54
N SER A 193 -7.03 -12.22 15.36
CA SER A 193 -8.08 -11.19 15.23
C SER A 193 -9.51 -11.73 15.28
N GLY A 194 -9.70 -13.05 15.38
CA GLY A 194 -11.03 -13.67 15.41
C GLY A 194 -11.74 -13.69 14.05
N GLU A 195 -11.02 -13.44 12.96
CA GLU A 195 -11.51 -13.50 11.58
C GLU A 195 -11.37 -14.91 10.97
N VAL A 196 -10.71 -15.83 11.68
CA VAL A 196 -10.68 -17.27 11.38
C VAL A 196 -11.07 -18.05 12.63
N THR A 197 -11.89 -19.09 12.45
CA THR A 197 -12.39 -19.97 13.52
C THR A 197 -12.27 -21.44 13.10
N GLY A 198 -12.51 -22.36 14.05
CA GLY A 198 -12.47 -23.81 13.82
C GLY A 198 -11.06 -24.39 13.67
N MET A 199 -10.03 -23.62 14.05
CA MET A 199 -8.63 -24.01 14.03
C MET A 199 -7.78 -23.11 14.94
N THR A 200 -6.72 -23.65 15.55
CA THR A 200 -5.75 -22.90 16.36
C THR A 200 -4.51 -22.48 15.58
N ALA A 201 -3.75 -21.50 16.09
CA ALA A 201 -2.54 -21.00 15.44
C ALA A 201 -1.43 -22.06 15.33
N GLU A 202 -1.38 -23.01 16.28
CA GLU A 202 -0.45 -24.13 16.27
C GLU A 202 -0.75 -25.08 15.12
N GLU A 203 -2.03 -25.41 14.93
CA GLU A 203 -2.53 -26.32 13.88
C GLU A 203 -2.22 -25.80 12.46
N VAL A 204 -2.23 -24.47 12.25
CA VAL A 204 -1.86 -23.85 10.96
C VAL A 204 -0.48 -24.30 10.49
N SER A 205 0.46 -24.50 11.42
CA SER A 205 1.84 -24.89 11.11
C SER A 205 1.94 -26.26 10.43
N GLY A 206 0.92 -27.12 10.59
CA GLY A 206 0.83 -28.45 10.01
C GLY A 206 0.23 -28.48 8.61
N ILE A 207 -0.40 -27.39 8.14
CA ILE A 207 -1.07 -27.36 6.85
C ILE A 207 -0.05 -27.33 5.72
N ARG A 208 -0.12 -28.29 4.80
CA ARG A 208 0.70 -28.34 3.56
C ARG A 208 -0.15 -28.37 2.31
N ARG A 209 -1.41 -28.78 2.43
CA ARG A 209 -2.37 -28.91 1.34
C ARG A 209 -3.79 -28.68 1.87
N LYS A 210 -4.72 -28.50 0.94
CA LYS A 210 -6.14 -28.27 1.22
C LYS A 210 -6.77 -29.30 2.15
N ALA A 211 -6.40 -30.57 1.99
CA ALA A 211 -6.94 -31.67 2.79
C ALA A 211 -6.51 -31.64 4.28
N ASP A 212 -5.48 -30.86 4.61
CA ASP A 212 -5.02 -30.73 6.00
C ASP A 212 -5.80 -29.63 6.76
N VAL A 213 -6.66 -28.88 6.07
CA VAL A 213 -7.53 -27.85 6.69
C VAL A 213 -8.79 -28.53 7.24
N PRO A 214 -9.11 -28.38 8.53
CA PRO A 214 -10.33 -28.91 9.12
C PRO A 214 -11.57 -28.41 8.39
N GLU A 215 -12.56 -29.28 8.19
CA GLU A 215 -13.83 -28.89 7.55
C GLU A 215 -14.59 -27.82 8.35
N ALA A 216 -14.43 -27.83 9.67
CA ALA A 216 -15.01 -26.83 10.57
C ALA A 216 -14.29 -25.47 10.52
N ALA A 217 -13.12 -25.38 9.86
CA ALA A 217 -12.36 -24.14 9.80
C ALA A 217 -12.99 -23.16 8.81
N LEU A 218 -13.34 -21.98 9.31
CA LEU A 218 -14.01 -20.92 8.55
C LEU A 218 -13.21 -19.62 8.65
N PHE A 219 -13.28 -18.78 7.61
CA PHE A 219 -12.83 -17.40 7.64
C PHE A 219 -13.98 -16.45 7.33
N ARG A 220 -13.92 -15.24 7.87
CA ARG A 220 -14.90 -14.19 7.59
C ARG A 220 -14.42 -13.37 6.38
N ASP A 221 -15.17 -13.37 5.28
CA ASP A 221 -14.85 -12.51 4.13
C ASP A 221 -15.15 -11.05 4.50
N PRO A 222 -14.18 -10.13 4.43
CA PRO A 222 -14.40 -8.74 4.79
C PRO A 222 -15.31 -7.95 3.82
N ARG A 223 -15.59 -8.47 2.61
CA ARG A 223 -16.50 -7.83 1.65
C ARG A 223 -17.97 -8.12 1.96
N SER A 224 -18.30 -9.37 2.26
CA SER A 224 -19.68 -9.77 2.54
C SER A 224 -20.00 -9.83 4.03
N GLY A 225 -18.99 -10.03 4.87
CA GLY A 225 -19.13 -10.27 6.30
C GLY A 225 -19.50 -11.71 6.67
N ASP A 226 -19.67 -12.59 5.69
CA ASP A 226 -20.08 -13.99 5.86
C ASP A 226 -18.89 -14.91 6.14
N TRP A 227 -19.19 -16.09 6.68
CA TRP A 227 -18.22 -17.14 6.95
C TRP A 227 -18.13 -18.14 5.80
N PHE A 228 -16.90 -18.38 5.32
CA PHE A 228 -16.61 -19.31 4.23
C PHE A 228 -15.60 -20.36 4.66
N PRO A 229 -15.57 -21.55 4.02
CA PRO A 229 -14.57 -22.57 4.31
C PRO A 229 -13.14 -22.06 4.11
N LEU A 230 -12.30 -22.17 5.15
CA LEU A 230 -10.90 -21.75 5.13
C LEU A 230 -10.09 -22.43 4.02
N ALA A 231 -10.45 -23.68 3.69
CA ALA A 231 -9.87 -24.45 2.59
C ALA A 231 -10.07 -23.80 1.19
N GLN A 232 -10.94 -22.80 1.08
CA GLN A 232 -11.21 -22.06 -0.16
C GLN A 232 -10.67 -20.61 -0.14
N ALA A 233 -10.04 -20.19 0.96
CA ALA A 233 -9.55 -18.85 1.14
C ALA A 233 -8.41 -18.51 0.16
N THR A 234 -8.53 -17.34 -0.48
CA THR A 234 -7.40 -16.72 -1.19
C THR A 234 -6.78 -15.68 -0.29
N VAL A 235 -5.46 -15.79 -0.04
CA VAL A 235 -4.70 -14.77 0.67
C VAL A 235 -4.47 -13.56 -0.24
N VAL A 236 -4.63 -12.37 0.30
CA VAL A 236 -4.33 -11.10 -0.36
C VAL A 236 -3.57 -10.18 0.57
N GLU A 237 -2.66 -9.39 0.01
CA GLU A 237 -1.91 -8.36 0.71
C GLU A 237 -2.66 -7.02 0.61
N TRP A 238 -3.19 -6.55 1.73
CA TRP A 238 -3.96 -5.31 1.87
C TRP A 238 -3.11 -4.10 2.23
N SER A 239 -1.94 -4.31 2.85
CA SER A 239 -1.05 -3.22 3.28
C SER A 239 -0.67 -2.29 2.13
N LYS A 240 -0.54 -2.82 0.92
CA LYS A 240 -0.21 -2.03 -0.26
C LYS A 240 -1.41 -1.25 -0.81
N GLY A 241 -2.64 -1.46 -0.34
CA GLY A 241 -3.82 -0.93 -1.02
C GLY A 241 -3.93 -1.38 -2.49
N ASN A 242 -4.99 -0.97 -3.19
CA ASN A 242 -5.14 -1.33 -4.61
C ASN A 242 -4.42 -0.32 -5.51
N LYS A 243 -3.66 -0.83 -6.49
CA LYS A 243 -3.25 -0.08 -7.70
C LYS A 243 -4.47 -0.01 -8.61
N VAL A 244 -5.07 1.16 -8.77
CA VAL A 244 -5.97 1.38 -9.91
C VAL A 244 -5.18 2.16 -10.95
N LEU A 245 -4.51 1.44 -11.85
CA LEU A 245 -4.24 1.90 -13.21
C LEU A 245 -5.44 1.49 -14.08
N PRO A 246 -5.70 2.19 -15.21
CA PRO A 246 -6.98 2.05 -15.91
C PRO A 246 -7.21 0.62 -16.40
N VAL A 247 -8.48 0.22 -16.37
CA VAL A 247 -9.07 -1.02 -16.89
C VAL A 247 -9.05 -2.23 -15.94
N TRP A 248 -9.90 -2.17 -14.90
CA TRP A 248 -10.73 -3.32 -14.50
C TRP A 248 -12.22 -3.09 -14.78
N ASN A 249 -12.55 -2.16 -15.68
CA ASN A 249 -13.81 -2.21 -16.40
C ASN A 249 -13.58 -3.07 -17.63
N VAL A 250 -13.68 -4.39 -17.49
CA VAL A 250 -14.14 -5.20 -18.61
C VAL A 250 -15.64 -4.92 -18.66
N PRO A 251 -16.16 -4.23 -19.70
CA PRO A 251 -17.60 -4.10 -19.87
C PRO A 251 -18.20 -5.50 -19.87
N ASP A 252 -19.40 -5.66 -19.33
CA ASP A 252 -20.20 -6.85 -19.61
C ASP A 252 -20.35 -6.91 -21.14
N GLU A 253 -19.59 -7.78 -21.79
CA GLU A 253 -20.03 -8.32 -23.07
C GLU A 253 -21.26 -9.15 -22.70
N GLU A 254 -22.43 -8.55 -22.93
CA GLU A 254 -23.67 -9.28 -23.06
C GLU A 254 -23.38 -10.53 -23.90
N GLU A 255 -23.61 -11.69 -23.32
CA GLU A 255 -23.72 -12.95 -24.05
C GLU A 255 -24.84 -12.75 -25.08
N SER A 256 -24.48 -12.29 -26.28
CA SER A 256 -25.32 -12.49 -27.44
C SER A 256 -25.29 -13.98 -27.74
N GLU A 257 -26.30 -14.68 -27.24
CA GLU A 257 -26.67 -16.01 -27.70
C GLU A 257 -26.69 -16.03 -29.24
N ASN A 258 -25.93 -16.95 -29.82
CA ASN A 258 -26.20 -17.58 -31.11
C ASN A 258 -25.57 -18.97 -31.13
#